data_AF-A0A7L1YMQ1-F1
#
_entry.id   AF-A0A7L1YMQ1-F1
#
_cell.length_a   1.000
_cell.length_b   1.000
_cell.length_c   1.000
_cell.angle_alpha   90.00
_cell.angle_beta   90.00
_cell.angle_gamma   90.00
#
_symmetry.space_group_name_H-M   'P 1'
#
loop_
_entity.id
_entity.type
_entity.pdbx_description
1 polymer ?
#
loop_
_entity_poly.entity_id
_entity_poly.type
_entity_poly.pdbx_seq_one_letter_code
_entity_poly.pdbx_strand_id
1 'polypeptide(L)'
;SAAANLCPGAEQKVVFITARVHPGETPSSFVCQGIIEFLVSHHPIAKVLRDHLVFKIAPMLNPDGVYLGNYRCSLMGFDLNRHWANPSPWAHPTLHGVKQLIIDMYNNPKINLEFYIDIHAHSTMMNGFMYGNIFEDEERFQRQAVFPKLLCQNAEDFSYVSSVF
;
A
#
# COMPACT_ATOMS: atom_id res chain seq x y z
N SER A 1 -27.70 0.99 -4.20
CA SER A 1 -27.73 0.05 -3.07
C SER A 1 -26.45 0.23 -2.27
N ALA A 2 -26.41 -0.18 -0.99
CA ALA A 2 -25.14 -0.30 -0.28
C ALA A 2 -24.27 -1.36 -0.99
N ALA A 3 -22.96 -1.13 -1.05
CA ALA A 3 -22.01 -2.08 -1.64
C ALA A 3 -22.05 -3.40 -0.84
N ALA A 4 -22.08 -4.54 -1.52
CA ALA A 4 -22.34 -5.84 -0.90
C ALA A 4 -21.28 -6.20 0.16
N ASN A 5 -20.03 -5.79 -0.06
CA ASN A 5 -18.90 -5.91 0.86
C ASN A 5 -18.96 -5.01 2.11
N LEU A 6 -19.92 -4.09 2.20
CA LEU A 6 -20.15 -3.22 3.37
C LEU A 6 -21.43 -3.58 4.13
N CYS A 7 -22.19 -4.58 3.67
CA CYS A 7 -23.36 -5.05 4.38
C CYS A 7 -22.97 -5.66 5.74
N PRO A 8 -23.75 -5.43 6.82
CA PRO A 8 -23.50 -6.04 8.11
C PRO A 8 -23.41 -7.57 8.01
N GLY A 9 -22.31 -8.15 8.51
CA GLY A 9 -22.07 -9.59 8.47
C GLY A 9 -21.37 -10.11 7.21
N ALA A 10 -21.16 -9.27 6.19
CA ALA A 10 -20.34 -9.63 5.04
C ALA A 10 -18.86 -9.76 5.43
N GLU A 11 -18.17 -10.70 4.78
CA GLU A 11 -16.71 -10.78 4.81
C GLU A 11 -16.12 -9.65 3.95
N GLN A 12 -15.07 -9.01 4.45
CA GLN A 12 -14.43 -7.86 3.82
C GLN A 12 -13.07 -8.25 3.26
N LYS A 13 -12.94 -8.24 1.93
CA LYS A 13 -11.66 -8.34 1.24
C LYS A 13 -11.01 -6.96 1.20
N VAL A 14 -9.91 -6.80 1.92
CA VAL A 14 -9.25 -5.51 2.12
C VAL A 14 -7.99 -5.41 1.28
N VAL A 15 -7.81 -4.27 0.62
CA VAL A 15 -6.54 -3.82 0.04
C VAL A 15 -6.05 -2.64 0.85
N PHE A 16 -4.89 -2.78 1.48
CA PHE A 16 -4.25 -1.74 2.27
C PHE A 16 -3.14 -1.06 1.48
N ILE A 17 -3.16 0.27 1.43
CA ILE A 17 -2.21 1.07 0.66
C ILE A 17 -1.56 2.12 1.57
N THR A 18 -0.24 2.15 1.61
CA THR A 18 0.55 3.20 2.26
C THR A 18 1.39 3.94 1.23
N ALA A 19 1.70 5.20 1.53
CA ALA A 19 2.61 6.00 0.71
C ALA A 19 3.41 6.98 1.58
N ARG A 20 4.49 7.55 1.01
CA ARG A 20 5.35 8.59 1.63
C ARG A 20 5.84 8.22 3.04
N VAL A 21 6.38 7.01 3.20
CA VAL A 21 7.17 6.68 4.40
C VAL A 21 8.51 7.41 4.38
N HIS A 22 9.13 7.52 3.20
CA HIS A 22 10.25 8.43 2.96
C HIS A 22 9.72 9.78 2.44
N PRO A 23 10.05 10.90 3.10
CA PRO A 23 9.45 12.19 2.75
C PRO A 23 9.81 12.70 1.35
N GLY A 24 11.03 12.48 0.88
CA GLY A 24 11.54 13.00 -0.40
C GLY A 24 10.95 12.30 -1.63
N GLU A 25 10.26 11.17 -1.44
CA GLU A 25 9.68 10.37 -2.51
C GLU A 25 8.32 10.93 -2.97
N THR A 26 8.30 12.19 -3.40
CA THR A 26 7.08 12.89 -3.84
C THR A 26 6.28 12.18 -4.94
N PRO A 27 6.88 11.41 -5.90
CA PRO A 27 6.09 10.64 -6.87
C PRO A 27 5.09 9.68 -6.22
N SER A 28 5.40 9.12 -5.05
CA SER A 28 4.47 8.22 -4.34
C SER A 28 3.16 8.90 -3.96
N SER A 29 3.16 10.21 -3.68
CA SER A 29 1.92 10.97 -3.44
C SER A 29 1.08 11.12 -4.69
N PHE A 30 1.69 11.37 -5.84
CA PHE A 30 0.94 11.51 -7.10
C PHE A 30 0.32 10.18 -7.52
N VAL A 31 1.05 9.07 -7.37
CA VAL A 31 0.50 7.73 -7.61
C VAL A 31 -0.66 7.44 -6.64
N CYS A 32 -0.48 7.70 -5.34
CA CYS A 32 -1.53 7.49 -4.34
C CYS A 32 -2.77 8.37 -4.61
N GLN A 33 -2.56 9.63 -4.99
CA GLN A 33 -3.64 10.55 -5.38
C GLN A 33 -4.41 10.01 -6.60
N GLY A 34 -3.72 9.59 -7.66
CA GLY A 34 -4.36 9.03 -8.85
C GLY A 34 -5.17 7.75 -8.55
N ILE A 35 -4.66 6.89 -7.65
CA ILE A 35 -5.40 5.73 -7.15
C ILE A 35 -6.69 6.19 -6.46
N ILE A 36 -6.61 7.15 -5.52
CA ILE A 36 -7.79 7.65 -4.81
C ILE A 36 -8.79 8.27 -5.79
N GLU A 37 -8.34 9.14 -6.68
CA GLU A 37 -9.18 9.80 -7.69
C GLU A 37 -9.90 8.79 -8.59
N PHE A 38 -9.18 7.78 -9.08
CA PHE A 38 -9.78 6.69 -9.84
C PHE A 38 -10.80 5.92 -9.00
N LEU A 39 -10.43 5.54 -7.77
CA LEU A 39 -11.28 4.76 -6.87
C LEU A 39 -12.52 5.51 -6.40
N VAL A 40 -12.57 6.84 -6.41
CA VAL A 40 -13.79 7.61 -6.08
C VAL A 40 -14.59 8.01 -7.32
N SER A 41 -14.04 7.83 -8.51
CA SER A 41 -14.69 8.18 -9.77
C SER A 41 -15.93 7.32 -10.08
N HIS A 42 -16.67 7.77 -11.10
CA HIS A 42 -17.79 7.03 -11.71
C HIS A 42 -17.35 5.96 -12.70
N HIS A 43 -16.04 5.71 -12.86
CA HIS A 43 -15.55 4.72 -13.79
C HIS A 43 -16.15 3.33 -13.49
N PRO A 44 -16.68 2.58 -14.48
CA PRO A 44 -17.33 1.30 -14.24
C PRO A 44 -16.46 0.30 -13.48
N ILE A 45 -15.17 0.23 -13.83
CA ILE A 45 -14.19 -0.61 -13.11
C ILE A 45 -14.04 -0.17 -11.65
N ALA A 46 -13.95 1.13 -11.37
CA ALA A 46 -13.83 1.63 -10.01
C ALA A 46 -15.07 1.28 -9.16
N LYS A 47 -16.27 1.33 -9.77
CA LYS A 47 -17.49 0.87 -9.10
C LYS A 47 -17.43 -0.64 -8.79
N VAL A 48 -17.05 -1.48 -9.76
CA VAL A 48 -16.88 -2.93 -9.53
C VAL A 48 -15.88 -3.20 -8.42
N LEU A 49 -14.73 -2.49 -8.39
CA LEU A 49 -13.75 -2.62 -7.32
C LEU A 49 -14.36 -2.27 -5.96
N ARG A 50 -15.06 -1.14 -5.84
CA ARG A 50 -15.71 -0.72 -4.58
C ARG A 50 -16.83 -1.68 -4.13
N ASP A 51 -17.50 -2.35 -5.06
CA ASP A 51 -18.56 -3.32 -4.75
C ASP A 51 -18.01 -4.62 -4.16
N HIS A 52 -16.74 -4.96 -4.41
CA HIS A 52 -16.11 -6.22 -4.00
C HIS A 52 -14.97 -6.08 -2.98
N LEU A 53 -14.30 -4.92 -2.93
CA LEU A 53 -13.10 -4.68 -2.15
C LEU A 53 -13.26 -3.44 -1.26
N VAL A 54 -12.66 -3.51 -0.08
CA VAL A 54 -12.54 -2.39 0.86
C VAL A 54 -11.12 -1.85 0.77
N PHE A 55 -10.96 -0.62 0.30
CA PHE A 55 -9.67 0.04 0.25
C PHE A 55 -9.42 0.81 1.56
N LYS A 56 -8.27 0.56 2.18
CA LYS A 56 -7.78 1.32 3.34
C LYS A 56 -6.48 2.00 2.93
N ILE A 57 -6.47 3.33 2.95
CA ILE A 57 -5.37 4.11 2.36
C ILE A 57 -4.82 5.08 3.41
N ALA A 58 -3.51 4.97 3.69
CA ALA A 58 -2.74 5.96 4.43
C ALA A 58 -1.85 6.73 3.44
N PRO A 59 -2.29 7.88 2.91
CA PRO A 59 -1.62 8.55 1.79
C PRO A 59 -0.26 9.17 2.17
N MET A 60 0.02 9.30 3.47
CA MET A 60 1.27 9.84 3.96
C MET A 60 1.62 9.28 5.34
N LEU A 61 2.68 8.48 5.41
CA LEU A 61 3.19 7.91 6.66
C LEU A 61 4.13 8.87 7.42
N ASN A 62 4.74 9.84 6.74
CA ASN A 62 5.74 10.72 7.35
C ASN A 62 5.43 12.22 7.13
N PRO A 63 4.29 12.74 7.64
CA PRO A 63 3.91 14.13 7.42
C PRO A 63 4.93 15.13 7.98
N ASP A 64 5.52 14.85 9.15
CA ASP A 64 6.50 15.74 9.77
C ASP A 64 7.78 15.84 8.94
N GLY A 65 8.31 14.70 8.48
CA GLY A 65 9.49 14.70 7.61
C GLY A 65 9.24 15.41 6.28
N VAL A 66 8.01 15.35 5.76
CA VAL A 66 7.60 16.09 4.55
C VAL A 66 7.58 17.59 4.80
N TYR A 67 6.95 18.01 5.89
CA TYR A 67 6.88 19.42 6.27
C TYR A 67 8.27 20.05 6.44
N LEU A 68 9.21 19.30 7.00
CA LEU A 68 10.59 19.75 7.24
C LEU A 68 11.49 19.71 6.01
N GLY A 69 11.04 19.12 4.90
CA GLY A 69 11.87 18.94 3.71
C GLY A 69 12.96 17.88 3.86
N ASN A 70 12.78 16.90 4.75
CA ASN A 70 13.68 15.75 4.83
C ASN A 70 13.60 14.93 3.54
N TYR A 71 14.64 14.15 3.25
CA TYR A 71 14.60 13.19 2.13
C TYR A 71 14.11 11.81 2.58
N ARG A 72 14.66 11.26 3.67
CA ARG A 72 14.43 9.87 4.07
C ARG A 72 13.80 9.70 5.45
N CYS A 73 14.20 10.53 6.40
CA CYS A 73 13.90 10.30 7.81
C CYS A 73 12.72 11.13 8.33
N SER A 74 12.12 10.68 9.45
CA SER A 74 11.16 11.45 10.25
C SER A 74 11.81 12.68 10.93
N LEU A 75 11.00 13.46 11.65
CA LEU A 75 11.46 14.59 12.48
C LEU A 75 12.62 14.21 13.42
N MET A 76 12.59 12.99 13.98
CA MET A 76 13.61 12.51 14.92
C MET A 76 14.82 11.85 14.25
N GLY A 77 14.92 11.89 12.91
CA GLY A 77 16.03 11.29 12.17
C GLY A 77 15.91 9.78 11.93
N PHE A 78 14.76 9.15 12.24
CA PHE A 78 14.55 7.73 12.00
C PHE A 78 14.09 7.42 10.57
N ASP A 79 14.67 6.37 9.97
CA ASP A 79 14.11 5.74 8.77
C ASP A 79 12.92 4.85 9.18
N LEU A 80 11.71 5.36 9.01
CA LEU A 80 10.48 4.68 9.44
C LEU A 80 10.33 3.28 8.80
N ASN A 81 10.84 3.07 7.58
CA ASN A 81 10.75 1.78 6.90
C ASN A 81 11.75 0.72 7.45
N ARG A 82 12.45 1.03 8.55
CA ARG A 82 13.29 0.10 9.31
C ARG A 82 12.73 -0.24 10.69
N HIS A 83 11.59 0.34 11.08
CA HIS A 83 11.01 0.22 12.42
C HIS A 83 9.68 -0.54 12.48
N TRP A 84 9.26 -1.19 11.39
CA TRP A 84 8.01 -1.98 11.36
C TRP A 84 7.97 -3.12 12.38
N ALA A 85 9.11 -3.72 12.73
CA ALA A 85 9.17 -4.83 13.69
C ALA A 85 8.71 -4.43 15.09
N ASN A 86 9.13 -3.26 15.60
CA ASN A 86 8.77 -2.75 16.91
C ASN A 86 8.67 -1.21 16.91
N PRO A 87 7.59 -0.64 16.35
CA PRO A 87 7.43 0.81 16.31
C PRO A 87 7.09 1.36 17.70
N SER A 88 7.80 2.39 18.14
CA SER A 88 7.45 3.12 19.37
C SER A 88 6.23 4.02 19.12
N PRO A 89 5.20 4.00 19.97
CA PRO A 89 4.06 4.92 19.85
C PRO A 89 4.47 6.39 20.04
N TRP A 90 5.60 6.66 20.69
CA TRP A 90 6.11 8.01 20.89
C TRP A 90 7.03 8.47 19.75
N ALA A 91 7.98 7.62 19.32
CA ALA A 91 8.94 8.00 18.28
C ALA A 91 8.44 7.75 16.84
N HIS A 92 7.56 6.77 16.65
CA HIS A 92 7.03 6.34 15.35
C HIS A 92 5.49 6.27 15.37
N PRO A 93 4.78 7.33 15.79
CA PRO A 93 3.33 7.28 16.05
C PRO A 93 2.52 6.85 14.83
N THR A 94 2.87 7.34 13.63
CA THR A 94 2.18 6.97 12.37
C THR A 94 2.35 5.49 12.03
N LEU A 95 3.58 4.99 12.16
CA LEU A 95 3.92 3.59 11.92
C LEU A 95 3.24 2.67 12.93
N HIS A 96 3.24 3.06 14.20
CA HIS A 96 2.55 2.33 15.26
C HIS A 96 1.04 2.27 15.00
N GLY A 97 0.40 3.40 14.68
CA GLY A 97 -1.04 3.45 14.40
C GLY A 97 -1.44 2.57 13.21
N VAL A 98 -0.69 2.63 12.11
CA VAL A 98 -0.96 1.79 10.93
C VAL A 98 -0.73 0.32 11.23
N LYS A 99 0.36 -0.02 11.95
CA LYS A 99 0.63 -1.41 12.35
C LYS A 99 -0.49 -1.97 13.23
N GLN A 100 -1.00 -1.20 14.19
CA GLN A 100 -2.11 -1.67 15.04
C GLN A 100 -3.37 -1.91 14.22
N LEU A 101 -3.69 -1.01 13.29
CA LEU A 101 -4.86 -1.21 12.43
C LEU A 101 -4.72 -2.46 11.55
N ILE A 102 -3.52 -2.76 11.03
CA ILE A 102 -3.26 -3.99 10.28
C ILE A 102 -3.42 -5.23 11.17
N ILE A 103 -2.91 -5.19 12.40
CA ILE A 103 -3.05 -6.28 13.38
C ILE A 103 -4.53 -6.50 13.75
N ASP A 104 -5.28 -5.42 14.00
CA ASP A 104 -6.71 -5.48 14.31
C ASP A 104 -7.51 -6.10 13.16
N MET A 105 -7.17 -5.75 11.91
CA MET A 105 -7.76 -6.37 10.73
C MET A 105 -7.40 -7.85 10.62
N TYR A 106 -6.13 -8.22 10.85
CA TYR A 106 -5.68 -9.61 10.82
C TYR A 106 -6.39 -10.48 11.86
N ASN A 107 -6.63 -9.93 13.05
CA ASN A 107 -7.30 -10.64 14.13
C ASN A 107 -8.83 -10.70 13.97
N ASN A 108 -9.41 -9.95 13.04
CA ASN A 108 -10.84 -9.93 12.80
C ASN A 108 -11.20 -11.01 11.75
N PRO A 109 -11.94 -12.08 12.13
CA PRO A 109 -12.25 -13.18 11.22
C PRO A 109 -13.17 -12.79 10.05
N LYS A 110 -13.78 -11.60 10.11
CA LYS A 110 -14.59 -11.06 9.00
C LYS A 110 -13.76 -10.26 8.00
N ILE A 111 -12.49 -10.01 8.26
CA ILE A 111 -11.61 -9.22 7.40
C ILE A 111 -10.52 -10.14 6.86
N ASN A 112 -10.39 -10.13 5.54
CA ASN A 112 -9.34 -10.81 4.83
C ASN A 112 -8.47 -9.75 4.14
N LEU A 113 -7.25 -9.56 4.66
CA LEU A 113 -6.26 -8.64 4.07
C LEU A 113 -5.61 -9.32 2.85
N GLU A 114 -6.14 -9.00 1.67
CA GLU A 114 -5.74 -9.60 0.39
C GLU A 114 -4.43 -9.03 -0.14
N PHE A 115 -4.23 -7.72 0.01
CA PHE A 115 -3.04 -7.01 -0.47
C PHE A 115 -2.60 -5.92 0.49
N TYR A 116 -1.28 -5.79 0.66
CA TYR A 116 -0.63 -4.64 1.25
C TYR A 116 0.32 -4.04 0.22
N ILE A 117 0.14 -2.77 -0.12
CA ILE A 117 0.94 -2.04 -1.11
C ILE A 117 1.58 -0.86 -0.42
N ASP A 118 2.92 -0.80 -0.43
CA ASP A 118 3.68 0.35 0.05
C ASP A 118 4.31 1.08 -1.15
N ILE A 119 3.84 2.29 -1.41
CA ILE A 119 4.24 3.07 -2.59
C ILE A 119 5.48 3.91 -2.26
N HIS A 120 6.56 3.63 -2.99
CA HIS A 120 7.84 4.33 -2.91
C HIS A 120 8.20 4.97 -4.26
N ALA A 121 9.25 5.79 -4.26
CA ALA A 121 9.92 6.24 -5.47
C ALA A 121 11.40 5.82 -5.45
N HIS A 122 11.95 5.49 -6.60
CA HIS A 122 13.35 5.10 -6.74
C HIS A 122 14.11 6.15 -7.55
N SER A 123 15.33 6.47 -7.14
CA SER A 123 16.12 7.55 -7.75
C SER A 123 16.99 7.12 -8.93
N THR A 124 17.22 5.82 -9.12
CA THR A 124 18.16 5.33 -10.16
C THR A 124 17.53 4.42 -11.21
N MET A 125 16.33 3.89 -10.94
CA MET A 125 15.65 3.00 -11.88
C MET A 125 14.50 3.76 -12.54
N MET A 126 14.35 3.55 -13.84
CA MET A 126 13.23 4.08 -14.63
C MET A 126 12.03 3.15 -14.52
N ASN A 127 10.83 3.67 -14.84
CA ASN A 127 9.57 2.92 -14.88
C ASN A 127 9.07 2.46 -13.49
N GLY A 128 7.83 1.97 -13.42
CA GLY A 128 7.27 1.34 -12.23
C GLY A 128 7.68 -0.12 -12.12
N PHE A 129 7.96 -0.60 -10.92
CA PHE A 129 8.30 -2.00 -10.64
C PHE A 129 7.90 -2.37 -9.20
N MET A 130 7.99 -3.65 -8.85
CA MET A 130 7.56 -4.15 -7.54
C MET A 130 8.63 -4.98 -6.84
N TYR A 131 8.70 -4.82 -5.53
CA TYR A 131 9.38 -5.74 -4.63
C TYR A 131 8.32 -6.57 -3.90
N GLY A 132 8.35 -7.89 -4.09
CA GLY A 132 7.55 -8.85 -3.34
C GLY A 132 8.29 -9.43 -2.15
N ASN A 133 7.62 -10.35 -1.46
CA ASN A 133 8.21 -11.09 -0.36
C ASN A 133 8.74 -12.43 -0.84
N ILE A 134 9.81 -12.92 -0.23
CA ILE A 134 10.29 -14.27 -0.49
C ILE A 134 9.41 -15.25 0.29
N PHE A 135 8.75 -16.16 -0.43
CA PHE A 135 7.95 -17.24 0.16
C PHE A 135 8.55 -18.59 -0.22
N GLU A 136 8.69 -19.49 0.76
CA GLU A 136 9.04 -20.90 0.52
C GLU A 136 7.85 -21.70 -0.04
N ASP A 137 6.63 -21.28 0.31
CA ASP A 137 5.39 -21.87 -0.16
C ASP A 137 5.10 -21.46 -1.62
N GLU A 138 5.01 -22.45 -2.51
CA GLU A 138 4.86 -22.24 -3.94
C GLU A 138 3.54 -21.55 -4.30
N GLU A 139 2.44 -21.90 -3.61
CA GLU A 139 1.12 -21.31 -3.87
C GLU A 139 1.12 -19.81 -3.55
N ARG A 140 1.68 -19.40 -2.41
CA ARG A 140 1.87 -17.98 -2.06
C ARG A 140 2.79 -17.27 -3.03
N PHE A 141 3.89 -17.91 -3.44
CA PHE A 141 4.80 -17.33 -4.42
C PHE A 141 4.09 -17.06 -5.76
N GLN A 142 3.34 -18.04 -6.27
CA GLN A 142 2.58 -17.87 -7.50
C GLN A 142 1.51 -16.78 -7.36
N ARG A 143 0.80 -16.73 -6.23
CA ARG A 143 -0.24 -15.73 -5.96
C ARG A 143 0.31 -14.30 -5.96
N GLN A 144 1.47 -14.05 -5.35
CA GLN A 144 2.05 -12.68 -5.36
C GLN A 144 2.51 -12.25 -6.76
N ALA A 145 2.93 -13.19 -7.62
CA ALA A 145 3.44 -12.87 -8.95
C ALA A 145 2.34 -12.51 -9.97
N VAL A 146 1.08 -12.84 -9.69
CA VAL A 146 -0.06 -12.56 -10.59
C VAL A 146 -0.22 -11.06 -10.85
N PHE A 147 -0.21 -10.23 -9.80
CA PHE A 147 -0.48 -8.80 -9.94
C PHE A 147 0.61 -8.04 -10.73
N PRO A 148 1.91 -8.22 -10.44
CA PRO A 148 2.99 -7.67 -11.27
C PRO A 148 2.92 -8.12 -12.74
N LYS A 149 2.53 -9.38 -12.99
CA LYS A 149 2.39 -9.90 -14.36
C LYS A 149 1.22 -9.23 -15.09
N LEU A 150 0.10 -9.00 -14.41
CA LEU A 150 -1.02 -8.23 -14.96
C LEU A 150 -0.63 -6.78 -15.22
N LEU A 151 0.13 -6.14 -14.32
CA LEU A 151 0.62 -4.77 -14.55
C LEU A 151 1.51 -4.69 -15.78
N CYS A 152 2.45 -5.62 -15.96
CA CYS A 152 3.29 -5.68 -17.15
C CYS A 152 2.50 -5.77 -18.47
N GLN A 153 1.31 -6.38 -18.44
CA GLN A 153 0.44 -6.51 -19.61
C GLN A 153 -0.45 -5.30 -19.86
N ASN A 154 -0.73 -4.50 -18.83
CA ASN A 154 -1.74 -3.44 -18.87
C ASN A 154 -1.19 -2.02 -18.65
N ALA A 155 0.07 -1.90 -18.25
CA ALA A 155 0.76 -0.63 -18.03
C ALA A 155 2.10 -0.65 -18.78
N GLU A 156 2.20 0.16 -19.84
CA GLU A 156 3.41 0.27 -20.67
C GLU A 156 4.62 0.72 -19.86
N ASP A 157 4.39 1.57 -18.85
CA ASP A 157 5.43 2.08 -17.96
C ASP A 157 5.79 1.12 -16.81
N PHE A 158 5.33 -0.14 -16.83
CA PHE A 158 5.68 -1.12 -15.82
C PHE A 158 6.80 -2.05 -16.29
N SER A 159 7.89 -2.10 -15.54
CA SER A 159 9.04 -2.98 -15.76
C SER A 159 8.95 -4.24 -14.91
N TYR A 160 8.52 -5.34 -15.53
CA TYR A 160 8.57 -6.66 -14.88
C TYR A 160 10.02 -7.13 -14.64
N VAL A 161 10.94 -6.79 -15.54
CA VAL A 161 12.37 -7.15 -15.42
C VAL A 161 13.04 -6.50 -14.21
N SER A 162 12.58 -5.32 -13.81
CA SER A 162 13.07 -4.61 -12.62
C SER A 162 12.37 -5.05 -11.33
N SER A 163 11.35 -5.92 -11.41
CA SER A 163 10.63 -6.42 -10.25
C SER A 163 11.34 -7.63 -9.63
N VAL A 164 11.31 -7.73 -8.31
CA VAL A 164 12.03 -8.78 -7.54
C VAL A 164 11.06 -9.45 -6.58
N PHE A 165 11.09 -10.78 -6.50
CA PHE A 165 10.22 -11.62 -5.66
C PHE A 165 11.04 -12.69 -4.94
#